data_AF-A0A927MVV1-F1
#
_entry.id   AF-A0A927MVV1-F1
#
_cell.length_a   1.000
_cell.length_b   1.000
_cell.length_c   1.000
_cell.angle_alpha   90.00
_cell.angle_beta   90.00
_cell.angle_gamma   90.00
#
_symmetry.space_group_name_H-M   'P 1'
#
loop_
_entity.id
_entity.type
_entity.pdbx_description
1 polymer ?
#
loop_
_entity_poly.entity_id
_entity_poly.type
_entity_poly.pdbx_seq_one_letter_code
_entity_poly.pdbx_strand_id
1 'polypeptide(L)'
;MWAAVEVASFGVEGEVDFFATDLGTAMIEVRDADGFAAFVGEAMLAINEPAAGVWTAVTGAALGDSELRDHLVERLAGIRRQVENVLRVVGERGWLRTDVAFDDLVEACCVITSVESYVRFVRLDGKSHEEYQAFITRTIRDTILKR
;
A
#
# COMPACT_ATOMS: atom_id res chain seq x y z
N MET A 1 -6.06 -7.09 -18.29
CA MET A 1 -5.75 -7.67 -16.95
C MET A 1 -5.42 -6.59 -15.94
N TRP A 2 -4.58 -5.60 -16.30
CA TRP A 2 -4.26 -4.48 -15.41
C TRP A 2 -5.45 -3.59 -15.02
N ALA A 3 -6.33 -3.29 -15.96
CA ALA A 3 -7.58 -2.59 -15.67
C ALA A 3 -8.40 -3.26 -14.54
N ALA A 4 -8.39 -4.60 -14.47
CA ALA A 4 -9.08 -5.34 -13.43
C ALA A 4 -8.39 -5.22 -12.06
N VAL A 5 -7.06 -5.05 -12.02
CA VAL A 5 -6.32 -4.76 -10.77
C VAL A 5 -6.70 -3.37 -10.27
N GLU A 6 -6.69 -2.36 -11.15
CA GLU A 6 -7.00 -0.97 -10.80
C GLU A 6 -8.44 -0.85 -10.28
N VAL A 7 -9.40 -1.41 -11.01
CA VAL A 7 -10.80 -1.44 -10.60
C VAL A 7 -10.99 -2.22 -9.30
N ALA A 8 -10.28 -3.33 -9.11
CA ALA A 8 -10.36 -4.06 -7.84
C ALA A 8 -9.74 -3.28 -6.66
N SER A 9 -8.71 -2.47 -6.90
CA SER A 9 -7.98 -1.74 -5.86
C SER A 9 -8.67 -0.42 -5.48
N PHE A 10 -9.18 0.32 -6.47
CA PHE A 10 -9.66 1.70 -6.31
C PHE A 10 -11.03 1.96 -6.98
N GLY A 11 -11.65 0.96 -7.61
CA GLY A 11 -12.95 1.09 -8.26
C GLY A 11 -12.93 1.79 -9.62
N VAL A 12 -11.76 2.21 -10.12
CA VAL A 12 -11.59 2.94 -11.39
C VAL A 12 -10.42 2.38 -12.21
N GLU A 13 -10.45 2.58 -13.53
CA GLU A 13 -9.36 2.22 -14.46
C GLU A 13 -8.44 3.43 -14.72
N GLY A 14 -7.14 3.17 -14.88
CA GLY A 14 -6.11 4.19 -15.16
C GLY A 14 -5.25 4.60 -13.95
N GLU A 15 -4.33 5.55 -14.16
CA GLU A 15 -3.49 6.10 -13.08
C GLU A 15 -4.37 6.94 -12.13
N VAL A 16 -4.57 6.43 -10.92
CA VAL A 16 -5.38 7.07 -9.88
C VAL A 16 -4.48 7.98 -9.06
N ASP A 17 -4.83 9.25 -8.93
CA ASP A 17 -4.26 10.06 -7.85
C ASP A 17 -4.91 9.62 -6.53
N PHE A 18 -4.12 9.03 -5.63
CA PHE A 18 -4.60 8.57 -4.33
C PHE A 18 -5.36 9.68 -3.58
N PHE A 19 -4.88 10.93 -3.65
CA PHE A 19 -5.53 12.05 -2.96
C PHE A 19 -6.85 12.50 -3.58
N ALA A 20 -7.15 12.07 -4.81
CA ALA A 20 -8.44 12.29 -5.46
C ALA A 20 -9.48 11.21 -5.10
N THR A 21 -9.11 10.21 -4.29
CA THR A 21 -10.03 9.14 -3.84
C THR A 21 -10.67 9.47 -2.49
N ASP A 22 -11.72 8.74 -2.13
CA ASP A 22 -12.33 8.80 -0.79
C ASP A 22 -11.30 8.44 0.31
N LEU A 23 -10.42 7.46 0.04
CA LEU A 23 -9.33 7.11 0.96
C LEU A 23 -8.31 8.24 1.10
N GLY A 24 -8.00 8.95 0.01
CA GLY A 24 -7.14 10.13 0.03
C GLY A 24 -7.73 11.25 0.87
N THR A 25 -9.03 11.52 0.69
CA THR A 25 -9.76 12.51 1.49
C THR A 25 -9.76 12.14 2.97
N ALA A 26 -10.01 10.86 3.30
CA ALA A 26 -9.96 10.36 4.67
C ALA A 26 -8.55 10.47 5.29
N MET A 27 -7.49 10.19 4.52
CA MET A 27 -6.10 10.35 4.96
C MET A 27 -5.79 11.79 5.37
N ILE A 28 -6.29 12.77 4.63
CA ILE A 28 -6.06 14.19 4.93
C ILE A 28 -6.69 14.58 6.28
N GLU A 29 -7.83 14.00 6.65
CA GLU A 29 -8.52 14.29 7.91
C GLU A 29 -7.87 13.67 9.15
N VAL A 30 -6.94 12.72 8.98
CA VAL A 30 -6.16 12.14 10.09
C VAL A 30 -5.40 13.25 10.83
N ARG A 31 -5.43 13.22 12.17
CA ARG A 31 -4.93 14.33 13.01
C ARG A 31 -3.59 14.08 13.68
N ASP A 32 -3.18 12.82 13.81
CA ASP A 32 -1.95 12.44 14.49
C ASP A 32 -1.33 11.17 13.90
N ALA A 33 -0.09 10.87 14.33
CA ALA A 33 0.70 9.75 13.85
C ALA A 33 0.04 8.39 14.15
N ASP A 34 -0.57 8.25 15.33
CA ASP A 34 -1.25 7.00 15.71
C ASP A 34 -2.50 6.74 14.88
N GLY A 35 -3.29 7.79 14.64
CA GLY A 35 -4.42 7.75 13.72
C GLY A 35 -4.00 7.41 12.30
N PHE A 36 -2.82 7.88 11.85
CA PHE A 36 -2.29 7.52 10.54
C PHE A 36 -1.94 6.04 10.46
N ALA A 37 -1.27 5.49 11.48
CA ALA A 37 -0.97 4.06 11.51
C ALA A 37 -2.26 3.21 11.44
N ALA A 38 -3.28 3.57 12.21
CA ALA A 38 -4.58 2.88 12.19
C ALA A 38 -5.27 2.99 10.82
N PHE A 39 -5.27 4.19 10.23
CA PHE A 39 -5.80 4.43 8.89
C PHE A 39 -5.11 3.54 7.84
N VAL A 40 -3.78 3.40 7.87
CA VAL A 40 -3.08 2.54 6.91
C VAL A 40 -3.50 1.08 7.07
N GLY A 41 -3.70 0.60 8.30
CA GLY A 41 -4.22 -0.74 8.54
C GLY A 41 -5.57 -0.98 7.87
N GLU A 42 -6.50 -0.05 8.06
CA GLU A 42 -7.84 -0.12 7.45
C GLU A 42 -7.79 -0.01 5.92
N ALA A 43 -7.06 0.99 5.40
CA ALA A 43 -6.95 1.23 3.97
C ALA A 43 -6.32 0.04 3.23
N MET A 44 -5.28 -0.58 3.81
CA MET A 44 -4.61 -1.71 3.15
C MET A 44 -5.45 -2.97 3.11
N LEU A 45 -6.31 -3.21 4.10
CA LEU A 45 -7.28 -4.30 3.96
C LEU A 45 -8.25 -4.01 2.82
N ALA A 46 -8.82 -2.79 2.78
CA ALA A 46 -9.80 -2.38 1.77
C ALA A 46 -9.25 -2.43 0.33
N ILE A 47 -7.95 -2.13 0.14
CA ILE A 47 -7.29 -2.19 -1.17
C ILE A 47 -6.84 -3.62 -1.50
N ASN A 48 -6.15 -4.30 -0.59
CA ASN A 48 -5.46 -5.55 -0.92
C ASN A 48 -6.39 -6.76 -1.00
N GLU A 49 -7.45 -6.82 -0.18
CA GLU A 49 -8.41 -7.93 -0.21
C GLU A 49 -9.02 -8.16 -1.61
N PRO A 50 -9.68 -7.16 -2.23
CA PRO A 50 -10.28 -7.32 -3.55
C PRO A 50 -9.23 -7.48 -4.66
N ALA A 51 -8.08 -6.81 -4.55
CA ALA A 51 -7.03 -6.86 -5.57
C ALA A 51 -6.26 -8.19 -5.60
N ALA A 52 -6.14 -8.88 -4.46
CA ALA A 52 -5.19 -9.99 -4.29
C ALA A 52 -5.34 -11.15 -5.27
N GLY A 53 -6.56 -11.49 -5.68
CA GLY A 53 -6.79 -12.56 -6.67
C GLY A 53 -6.21 -12.21 -8.03
N VAL A 54 -6.59 -11.04 -8.56
CA VAL A 54 -6.15 -10.59 -9.89
C VAL A 54 -4.66 -10.27 -9.86
N TRP A 55 -4.17 -9.59 -8.83
CA TRP A 55 -2.74 -9.29 -8.67
C TRP A 55 -1.89 -10.56 -8.74
N THR A 56 -2.24 -11.60 -7.98
CA THR A 56 -1.50 -12.87 -7.95
C THR A 56 -1.45 -13.54 -9.32
N ALA A 57 -2.57 -13.52 -10.06
CA ALA A 57 -2.64 -14.08 -11.40
C ALA A 57 -1.74 -13.32 -12.39
N VAL A 58 -1.75 -11.98 -12.32
CA VAL A 58 -0.95 -11.13 -13.19
C VAL A 58 0.54 -11.25 -12.89
N THR A 59 0.94 -11.18 -11.62
CA THR A 59 2.35 -11.31 -11.23
C THR A 59 2.90 -12.71 -11.53
N GLY A 60 2.08 -13.74 -11.38
CA GLY A 60 2.43 -15.10 -11.81
C GLY A 60 2.66 -15.21 -13.32
N ALA A 61 1.79 -14.60 -14.14
CA ALA A 61 1.94 -14.59 -15.60
C ALA A 61 3.18 -13.81 -16.07
N ALA A 62 3.50 -12.69 -15.41
CA ALA A 62 4.67 -11.86 -15.72
C ALA A 62 6.02 -12.60 -15.58
N LEU A 63 6.08 -13.72 -14.86
CA LEU A 63 7.30 -14.55 -14.81
C LEU A 63 7.63 -15.21 -16.15
N GLY A 64 6.62 -15.53 -16.96
CA GLY A 64 6.77 -16.19 -18.26
C GLY A 64 6.69 -15.24 -19.46
N ASP A 65 6.32 -13.99 -19.24
CA ASP A 65 6.01 -13.01 -20.29
C ASP A 65 6.75 -11.69 -20.02
N SER A 66 7.68 -11.33 -20.91
CA SER A 66 8.49 -10.10 -20.77
C SER A 66 7.67 -8.83 -20.91
N GLU A 67 6.66 -8.81 -21.77
CA GLU A 67 5.80 -7.64 -21.96
C GLU A 67 4.98 -7.39 -20.69
N LEU A 68 4.38 -8.44 -20.12
CA LEU A 68 3.67 -8.32 -18.84
C LEU A 68 4.58 -7.93 -17.68
N ARG A 69 5.84 -8.37 -17.69
CA ARG A 69 6.83 -7.96 -16.70
C ARG A 69 7.20 -6.50 -16.80
N ASP A 70 7.40 -5.96 -18.01
CA ASP A 70 7.69 -4.54 -18.19
C ASP A 70 6.53 -3.67 -17.69
N HIS A 71 5.28 -4.08 -17.97
CA HIS A 71 4.10 -3.43 -17.41
C HIS A 71 4.05 -3.52 -15.88
N LEU A 72 4.35 -4.69 -15.28
CA LEU A 72 4.41 -4.84 -13.83
C LEU A 72 5.45 -3.89 -13.20
N VAL A 73 6.63 -3.75 -13.82
CA VAL A 73 7.68 -2.81 -13.36
C VAL A 73 7.17 -1.37 -13.40
N GLU A 74 6.51 -0.97 -14.48
CA GLU A 74 5.91 0.37 -14.59
C GLU A 74 4.86 0.62 -13.52
N ARG A 75 4.00 -0.37 -13.24
CA ARG A 75 2.98 -0.28 -12.18
C ARG A 75 3.58 -0.19 -10.78
N LEU A 76 4.60 -0.98 -10.48
CA LEU A 76 5.31 -0.90 -9.20
C LEU A 76 5.99 0.47 -9.03
N ALA A 77 6.53 1.05 -10.10
CA ALA A 77 7.06 2.41 -10.07
C ALA A 77 5.96 3.45 -9.79
N GLY A 78 4.75 3.26 -10.33
CA GLY A 78 3.58 4.10 -10.02
C GLY A 78 3.15 4.02 -8.56
N ILE A 79 3.04 2.81 -8.01
CA ILE A 79 2.72 2.57 -6.59
C ILE A 79 3.77 3.24 -5.70
N ARG A 80 5.07 3.09 -6.02
CA ARG A 80 6.15 3.75 -5.28
C ARG A 80 5.97 5.26 -5.25
N ARG A 81 5.64 5.90 -6.38
CA ARG A 81 5.39 7.36 -6.44
C ARG A 81 4.19 7.78 -5.56
N GLN A 82 3.12 6.99 -5.54
CA GLN A 82 1.97 7.28 -4.66
C GLN A 82 2.36 7.18 -3.19
N VAL A 83 3.08 6.12 -2.79
CA VAL A 83 3.59 5.96 -1.43
C VAL A 83 4.50 7.12 -1.05
N GLU A 84 5.39 7.52 -1.96
CA GLU A 84 6.27 8.67 -1.76
C GLU A 84 5.47 9.95 -1.49
N ASN A 85 4.43 10.23 -2.27
CA ASN A 85 3.58 11.40 -2.08
C ASN A 85 2.83 11.36 -0.74
N VAL A 86 2.31 10.20 -0.34
CA VAL A 86 1.69 10.01 0.98
C VAL A 86 2.70 10.28 2.09
N LEU A 87 3.90 9.71 2.00
CA LEU A 87 4.92 9.91 3.03
C LEU A 87 5.43 11.36 3.07
N ARG A 88 5.48 12.09 1.95
CA ARG A 88 5.78 13.53 1.98
C ARG A 88 4.76 14.31 2.81
N VAL A 89 3.47 14.07 2.65
CA VAL A 89 2.42 14.70 3.47
C VAL A 89 2.58 14.34 4.96
N VAL A 90 2.88 13.09 5.26
CA VAL A 90 3.14 12.62 6.63
C VAL A 90 4.40 13.28 7.22
N GLY A 91 5.42 13.52 6.38
CA GLY A 91 6.66 14.22 6.71
C GLY A 91 6.45 15.71 6.97
N GLU A 92 5.62 16.39 6.18
CA GLU A 92 5.23 17.79 6.38
C GLU A 92 4.49 17.99 7.71
N ARG A 93 3.72 16.99 8.14
CA ARG A 93 3.08 16.95 9.47
C ARG A 93 4.07 16.61 10.59
N GLY A 94 5.31 16.30 10.25
CA GLY A 94 6.38 15.96 11.18
C GLY A 94 6.18 14.60 11.85
N TRP A 95 5.46 13.66 11.25
CA TRP A 95 5.14 12.36 11.86
C TRP A 95 6.14 11.26 11.52
N LEU A 96 6.89 11.41 10.42
CA LEU A 96 7.92 10.45 10.05
C LEU A 96 9.07 10.44 11.05
N ARG A 97 9.66 9.26 11.24
CA ARG A 97 10.96 9.14 11.90
C ARG A 97 12.05 9.85 11.10
N THR A 98 13.06 10.36 11.77
CA THR A 98 14.13 11.18 11.17
C THR A 98 15.51 10.51 11.22
N ASP A 99 15.60 9.33 11.84
CA ASP A 99 16.81 8.54 11.97
C ASP A 99 17.05 7.57 10.81
N VAL A 100 16.12 7.52 9.84
CA VAL A 100 16.17 6.68 8.63
C VAL A 100 15.99 7.57 7.41
N ALA A 101 16.68 7.27 6.31
CA ALA A 101 16.57 8.03 5.08
C ALA A 101 15.15 7.92 4.49
N PHE A 102 14.64 9.01 3.92
CA PHE A 102 13.27 9.05 3.40
C PHE A 102 13.00 7.96 2.35
N ASP A 103 13.95 7.72 1.42
CA ASP A 103 13.83 6.68 0.41
C ASP A 103 13.70 5.27 1.02
N ASP A 104 14.40 4.99 2.12
CA ASP A 104 14.29 3.72 2.84
C ASP A 104 12.91 3.58 3.51
N LEU A 105 12.32 4.69 3.99
CA LEU A 105 10.94 4.69 4.50
C LEU A 105 9.93 4.40 3.39
N VAL A 106 10.14 4.96 2.20
CA VAL A 106 9.28 4.69 1.03
C VAL A 106 9.35 3.22 0.65
N GLU A 107 10.56 2.65 0.55
CA GLU A 107 10.75 1.23 0.23
C GLU A 107 10.11 0.33 1.28
N ALA A 108 10.37 0.59 2.57
CA ALA A 108 9.77 -0.17 3.66
C ALA A 108 8.23 -0.11 3.61
N CYS A 109 7.67 1.08 3.40
CA CYS A 109 6.23 1.28 3.30
C CYS A 109 5.65 0.46 2.14
N CYS A 110 6.23 0.54 0.94
CA CYS A 110 5.79 -0.24 -0.23
C CYS A 110 5.70 -1.74 0.06
N VAL A 111 6.72 -2.30 0.74
CA VAL A 111 6.73 -3.73 1.08
C VAL A 111 5.68 -4.07 2.13
N ILE A 112 5.59 -3.27 3.20
CA ILE A 112 4.63 -3.48 4.30
C ILE A 112 3.19 -3.48 3.75
N THR A 113 2.87 -2.51 2.89
CA THR A 113 1.52 -2.28 2.38
C THR A 113 1.19 -3.09 1.12
N SER A 114 2.12 -3.91 0.62
CA SER A 114 1.95 -4.67 -0.62
C SER A 114 0.83 -5.71 -0.58
N VAL A 115 0.30 -6.03 -1.76
CA VAL A 115 -0.64 -7.12 -1.96
C VAL A 115 -0.01 -8.47 -1.58
N GLU A 116 1.29 -8.64 -1.85
CA GLU A 116 2.07 -9.82 -1.46
C GLU A 116 2.06 -10.04 0.05
N SER A 117 2.23 -8.97 0.84
CA SER A 117 2.14 -9.02 2.29
C SER A 117 0.76 -9.49 2.75
N TYR A 118 -0.33 -9.00 2.13
CA TYR A 118 -1.69 -9.49 2.40
C TYR A 118 -1.86 -10.96 2.04
N VAL A 119 -1.44 -11.37 0.83
CA VAL A 119 -1.56 -12.76 0.36
C VAL A 119 -0.81 -13.70 1.30
N ARG A 120 0.42 -13.36 1.68
CA ARG A 120 1.21 -14.17 2.62
C ARG A 120 0.52 -14.28 3.97
N PHE A 121 0.12 -13.16 4.55
CA PHE A 121 -0.40 -13.10 5.92
C PHE A 121 -1.79 -13.72 6.05
N VAL A 122 -2.73 -13.33 5.18
CA VAL A 122 -4.13 -13.76 5.27
C VAL A 122 -4.36 -15.08 4.53
N ARG A 123 -3.97 -15.17 3.25
CA ARG A 123 -4.33 -16.33 2.42
C ARG A 123 -3.45 -17.55 2.66
N LEU A 124 -2.15 -17.35 2.94
CA LEU A 124 -1.22 -18.47 3.11
C LEU A 124 -1.03 -18.84 4.59
N ASP A 125 -0.93 -17.86 5.49
CA ASP A 125 -0.77 -18.11 6.93
C ASP A 125 -2.12 -18.27 7.68
N GLY A 126 -3.25 -18.02 7.02
CA GLY A 126 -4.60 -18.25 7.55
C GLY A 126 -5.03 -17.27 8.64
N LYS A 127 -4.41 -16.08 8.69
CA LYS A 127 -4.71 -15.04 9.67
C LYS A 127 -5.99 -14.28 9.33
N SER A 128 -6.67 -13.78 10.36
CA SER A 128 -7.89 -12.98 10.16
C SER A 128 -7.59 -11.60 9.58
N HIS A 129 -8.62 -10.95 9.04
CA HIS A 129 -8.51 -9.56 8.57
C HIS A 129 -8.18 -8.59 9.72
N GLU A 130 -8.74 -8.82 10.91
CA GLU A 130 -8.43 -8.05 12.11
C GLU A 130 -6.95 -8.19 12.51
N GLU A 131 -6.40 -9.41 12.43
CA GLU A 131 -4.98 -9.66 12.67
C GLU A 131 -4.09 -8.95 11.63
N TYR A 132 -4.53 -8.90 10.37
CA TYR A 132 -3.82 -8.19 9.29
C TYR A 132 -3.81 -6.67 9.53
N GLN A 133 -4.96 -6.06 9.82
CA GLN A 133 -5.06 -4.63 10.11
C GLN A 133 -4.22 -4.25 11.32
N ALA A 134 -4.25 -5.06 12.39
CA ALA A 134 -3.43 -4.86 13.57
C ALA A 134 -1.93 -5.02 13.28
N PHE A 135 -1.56 -5.97 12.41
CA PHE A 135 -0.19 -6.15 11.95
C PHE A 135 0.32 -4.94 11.16
N ILE A 136 -0.45 -4.46 10.17
CA ILE A 136 -0.07 -3.29 9.37
C ILE A 136 0.02 -2.04 10.26
N THR A 137 -0.99 -1.78 11.08
CA THR A 137 -1.02 -0.65 12.02
C THR A 137 0.24 -0.61 12.89
N ARG A 138 0.56 -1.73 13.54
CA ARG A 138 1.75 -1.82 14.40
C ARG A 138 3.03 -1.64 13.58
N THR A 139 3.14 -2.28 12.43
CA THR A 139 4.36 -2.26 11.62
C THR A 139 4.65 -0.86 11.06
N ILE A 140 3.62 -0.12 10.64
CA ILE A 140 3.74 1.29 10.23
C ILE A 140 4.18 2.16 11.40
N ARG A 141 3.53 2.03 12.57
CA ARG A 141 3.92 2.75 13.78
C ARG A 141 5.39 2.52 14.13
N ASP A 142 5.85 1.27 14.11
CA ASP A 142 7.18 0.91 14.56
C ASP A 142 8.28 1.19 13.53
N THR A 143 7.95 1.15 12.23
CA THR A 143 8.94 1.20 11.14
C THR A 143 9.02 2.57 10.50
N ILE A 144 7.89 3.27 10.34
CA ILE A 144 7.78 4.49 9.53
C ILE A 144 7.66 5.76 10.40
N LEU A 145 6.95 5.66 11.52
CA LEU A 145 6.60 6.83 12.33
C LEU A 145 7.63 7.08 13.43
N LYS A 146 7.74 8.34 13.84
CA LYS A 146 8.51 8.71 15.01
C LYS A 146 7.81 8.19 16.28
N ARG A 147 8.61 7.83 17.28
CA ARG A 147 8.11 7.48 18.62
C ARG A 147 7.80 8.72 19.45
#